data_AF-A0A955N1J6-F1
#
_entry.id   AF-A0A955N1J6-F1
#
_cell.length_a   1.000
_cell.length_b   1.000
_cell.length_c   1.000
_cell.angle_alpha   90.00
_cell.angle_beta   90.00
_cell.angle_gamma   90.00
#
_symmetry.space_group_name_H-M   'P 1'
#
loop_
_entity.id
_entity.type
_entity.pdbx_description
1 polymer ?
#
loop_
_entity_poly.entity_id
_entity_poly.type
_entity_poly.pdbx_seq_one_letter_code
_entity_poly.pdbx_strand_id
1 'polypeptide(L)'
;QDYGVRIDTTAEKLASFNVVENTYLSIFQSLGGLGMILGSLGLGVVVLRNVLERRGELALLRAVGFRYGQILKIVLFEHWWLVILGLVIGTLSGLVSVLPAIGSAHHPFPYVSLSLTLLGMVASCLIWTYLAAIFALRGPLLNALRNE
;
A
#
# COMPACT_ATOMS: atom_id res chain seq x y z
N GLN A 1 -40.27 -32.16 14.72
CA GLN A 1 -38.97 -31.71 14.17
C GLN A 1 -38.44 -32.90 13.39
N ASP A 2 -38.48 -32.83 12.06
CA ASP A 2 -38.20 -33.97 11.18
C ASP A 2 -36.74 -34.42 11.31
N TYR A 3 -36.51 -35.52 12.02
CA TYR A 3 -35.25 -36.25 12.07
C TYR A 3 -35.18 -37.29 10.94
N GLY A 4 -35.65 -36.93 9.74
CA GLY A 4 -35.58 -37.78 8.55
C GLY A 4 -34.16 -37.78 7.97
N VAL A 5 -33.74 -38.91 7.38
CA VAL A 5 -32.46 -39.01 6.65
C VAL A 5 -32.48 -37.99 5.50
N ARG A 6 -31.58 -37.00 5.56
CA ARG A 6 -31.43 -35.98 4.52
C ARG A 6 -30.30 -36.40 3.58
N ILE A 7 -30.66 -36.66 2.33
CA ILE A 7 -29.71 -37.02 1.28
C ILE A 7 -29.39 -35.74 0.50
N ASP A 8 -28.27 -35.12 0.82
CA ASP A 8 -27.73 -33.99 0.05
C ASP A 8 -26.74 -34.53 -0.98
N THR A 9 -26.71 -33.94 -2.18
CA THR A 9 -25.69 -34.34 -3.16
C THR A 9 -24.31 -33.84 -2.73
N THR A 10 -23.25 -34.62 -2.99
CA THR A 10 -21.87 -34.20 -2.69
C THR A 10 -21.52 -32.86 -3.35
N ALA A 11 -22.10 -32.59 -4.53
CA ALA A 11 -21.94 -31.33 -5.24
C ALA A 11 -22.56 -30.14 -4.48
N GLU A 12 -23.77 -30.30 -3.95
CA GLU A 12 -24.46 -29.27 -3.18
C GLU A 12 -23.77 -29.00 -1.84
N LYS A 13 -23.25 -30.06 -1.19
CA LYS A 13 -22.44 -29.90 0.02
C LYS A 13 -21.12 -29.18 -0.26
N LEU A 14 -20.42 -29.52 -1.35
CA LEU A 14 -19.19 -28.85 -1.75
C LEU A 14 -19.41 -27.38 -2.14
N ALA A 15 -20.53 -27.07 -2.80
CA ALA A 15 -20.91 -25.69 -3.12
C ALA A 15 -21.14 -24.88 -1.84
N SER A 16 -21.79 -25.47 -0.82
CA SER A 16 -21.99 -24.79 0.47
C SER A 16 -20.67 -24.46 1.18
N PHE A 17 -19.67 -25.35 1.10
CA PHE A 17 -18.34 -25.08 1.66
C PHE A 17 -17.57 -23.99 0.89
N ASN A 18 -17.63 -24.01 -0.45
CA ASN A 18 -17.01 -22.97 -1.28
C ASN A 18 -17.57 -21.57 -0.98
N VAL A 19 -18.88 -21.46 -0.72
CA VAL A 19 -19.50 -20.16 -0.37
C VAL A 19 -18.94 -19.63 0.95
N VAL A 20 -18.77 -20.50 1.96
CA VAL A 20 -18.22 -20.11 3.27
C VAL A 20 -16.75 -19.71 3.12
N GLU A 21 -15.95 -20.50 2.41
CA GLU A 21 -14.53 -20.21 2.15
C GLU A 21 -14.36 -18.87 1.41
N ASN A 22 -15.12 -18.65 0.33
CA ASN A 22 -15.06 -17.41 -0.44
C ASN A 22 -15.48 -16.19 0.39
N THR A 23 -16.47 -16.35 1.27
CA THR A 23 -16.89 -15.26 2.18
C THR A 23 -15.79 -14.93 3.18
N TYR A 24 -15.16 -15.93 3.77
CA TYR A 24 -14.01 -15.76 4.65
C TYR A 24 -12.86 -15.02 3.94
N LEU A 25 -12.46 -15.52 2.76
CA LEU A 25 -11.40 -14.88 1.96
C LEU A 25 -11.74 -13.43 1.58
N SER A 26 -12.99 -13.15 1.24
CA SER A 26 -13.45 -11.79 0.91
C SER A 26 -13.31 -10.83 2.09
N ILE A 27 -13.65 -11.27 3.32
CA ILE A 27 -13.46 -10.47 4.53
C ILE A 27 -11.97 -10.17 4.75
N PHE A 28 -11.10 -11.18 4.64
CA PHE A 28 -9.64 -10.97 4.75
C PHE A 28 -9.09 -10.06 3.67
N GLN A 29 -9.58 -10.19 2.43
CA GLN A 29 -9.18 -9.32 1.34
C GLN A 29 -9.61 -7.87 1.59
N SER A 30 -10.81 -7.64 2.10
CA SER A 30 -11.27 -6.29 2.46
C SER A 30 -10.41 -5.69 3.58
N LEU A 31 -10.08 -6.48 4.60
CA LEU A 31 -9.22 -6.04 5.71
C LEU A 31 -7.79 -5.78 5.26
N GLY A 32 -7.25 -6.63 4.37
CA GLY A 32 -5.95 -6.42 3.73
C GLY A 32 -5.93 -5.15 2.88
N GLY A 33 -7.00 -4.88 2.14
CA GLY A 33 -7.19 -3.64 1.38
C GLY A 33 -7.20 -2.40 2.27
N LEU A 34 -7.92 -2.45 3.40
CA LEU A 34 -7.90 -1.37 4.40
C LEU A 34 -6.51 -1.18 5.01
N GLY A 35 -5.81 -2.27 5.33
CA GLY A 35 -4.43 -2.23 5.80
C GLY A 35 -3.48 -1.57 4.80
N MET A 36 -3.67 -1.84 3.50
CA MET A 36 -2.90 -1.19 2.43
C MET A 36 -3.18 0.31 2.33
N ILE A 37 -4.44 0.73 2.49
CA ILE A 37 -4.81 2.15 2.53
C ILE A 37 -4.16 2.84 3.73
N LEU A 38 -4.27 2.26 4.93
CA LEU A 38 -3.68 2.81 6.16
C LEU A 38 -2.15 2.84 6.10
N GLY A 39 -1.51 1.81 5.56
CA GLY A 39 -0.06 1.76 5.38
C GLY A 39 0.45 2.83 4.41
N SER A 40 -0.22 3.00 3.28
CA SER A 40 0.14 4.03 2.29
C SER A 40 -0.09 5.45 2.80
N LEU A 41 -1.16 5.68 3.57
CA LEU A 41 -1.40 6.90 4.36
C LEU A 41 -0.25 7.20 5.33
N GLY A 42 0.14 6.21 6.15
CA GLY A 42 1.21 6.35 7.12
C GLY A 42 2.54 6.70 6.47
N LEU A 43 2.85 6.08 5.33
CA LEU A 43 4.02 6.42 4.54
C LEU A 43 3.97 7.88 4.03
N GLY A 44 2.82 8.34 3.56
CA GLY A 44 2.62 9.74 3.19
C GLY A 44 2.88 10.71 4.35
N VAL A 45 2.44 10.38 5.57
CA VAL A 45 2.70 11.20 6.77
C VAL A 45 4.19 11.23 7.11
N VAL A 46 4.90 10.11 6.99
CA VAL A 46 6.36 10.04 7.24
C VAL A 46 7.13 10.90 6.22
N VAL A 47 6.79 10.79 4.93
CA VAL A 47 7.37 11.61 3.85
C VAL A 47 7.12 13.09 4.13
N LEU A 48 5.87 13.44 4.48
CA LEU A 48 5.51 14.81 4.83
C LEU A 48 6.38 15.31 5.98
N ARG A 49 6.46 14.56 7.08
CA ARG A 49 7.28 14.93 8.26
C ARG A 49 8.75 15.12 7.90
N ASN A 50 9.34 14.24 7.08
CA ASN A 50 10.73 14.34 6.63
C ASN A 50 10.98 15.65 5.85
N VAL A 51 10.08 16.00 4.93
CA VAL A 51 10.18 17.24 4.14
C VAL A 51 9.97 18.48 5.02
N LEU A 52 9.07 18.41 6.01
CA LEU A 52 8.85 19.50 6.98
C LEU A 52 10.11 19.81 7.78
N GLU A 53 10.83 18.79 8.24
CA GLU A 53 12.09 18.95 8.99
C GLU A 53 13.18 19.60 8.14
N ARG A 54 13.20 19.34 6.83
CA ARG A 54 14.20 19.86 5.89
C ARG A 54 13.78 21.15 5.17
N ARG A 55 12.73 21.82 5.65
CA ARG A 55 12.20 23.05 5.03
C ARG A 55 13.23 24.17 4.89
N GLY A 56 14.15 24.30 5.84
CA GLY A 56 15.23 25.30 5.79
C GLY A 56 16.12 25.13 4.55
N GLU A 57 16.57 23.90 4.28
CA GLU A 57 17.37 23.58 3.09
C GLU A 57 16.61 23.87 1.80
N LEU A 58 15.32 23.50 1.74
CA LEU A 58 14.47 23.72 0.58
C LEU A 58 14.20 25.21 0.32
N ALA A 59 14.08 26.02 1.37
CA ALA A 59 13.94 27.47 1.28
C ALA A 59 15.22 28.12 0.74
N LEU A 60 16.40 27.66 1.16
CA LEU A 60 17.68 28.12 0.63
C LEU A 60 17.83 27.78 -0.85
N LEU A 61 17.50 26.55 -1.27
CA LEU A 61 17.50 26.17 -2.69
C LEU A 61 16.58 27.08 -3.52
N ARG A 62 15.42 27.44 -2.98
CA ARG A 62 14.49 28.36 -3.63
C ARG A 62 15.04 29.79 -3.71
N ALA A 63 15.75 30.26 -2.69
CA ALA A 63 16.40 31.57 -2.68
C ALA A 63 17.54 31.68 -3.71
N VAL A 64 18.25 30.57 -3.97
CA VAL A 64 19.28 30.46 -5.01
C VAL A 64 18.68 30.40 -6.43
N GLY A 65 17.35 30.24 -6.56
CA GLY A 65 16.64 30.31 -7.84
C GLY A 65 16.14 28.97 -8.39
N PHE A 66 16.18 27.89 -7.60
CA PHE A 66 15.58 26.61 -8.01
C PHE A 66 14.06 26.73 -8.14
N ARG A 67 13.51 26.18 -9.22
CA ARG A 67 12.07 26.14 -9.48
C ARG A 67 11.40 25.07 -8.61
N TYR A 68 10.15 25.29 -8.23
CA TYR A 68 9.32 24.34 -7.46
C TYR A 68 9.35 22.91 -8.02
N GLY A 69 9.25 22.76 -9.35
CA GLY A 69 9.27 21.45 -10.00
C GLY A 69 10.61 20.71 -9.91
N GLN A 70 11.73 21.44 -9.80
CA GLN A 70 13.05 20.82 -9.60
C GLN A 70 13.18 20.30 -8.16
N ILE A 71 12.72 21.09 -7.20
CA ILE A 71 12.70 20.69 -5.79
C ILE A 71 11.81 19.46 -5.58
N LEU A 72 10.61 19.45 -6.18
CA LEU A 72 9.71 18.30 -6.12
C LEU A 72 10.37 17.03 -6.68
N LYS A 73 11.09 17.12 -7.81
CA LYS A 73 11.80 15.98 -8.40
C LYS A 73 12.90 15.44 -7.49
N ILE A 74 13.66 16.32 -6.84
CA ILE A 74 14.72 15.93 -5.90
C ILE A 74 14.10 15.16 -4.72
N VAL A 75 13.06 15.72 -4.10
CA VAL A 75 12.36 15.09 -2.96
C VAL A 75 11.76 13.75 -3.35
N LEU A 76 11.10 13.66 -4.51
CA LEU A 76 10.52 12.40 -5.00
C LEU A 76 11.59 11.34 -5.24
N PHE A 77 12.74 11.71 -5.82
CA PHE A 77 13.84 10.79 -6.08
C PHE A 77 14.43 10.24 -4.77
N GLU A 78 14.57 11.08 -3.76
CA GLU A 78 15.08 10.67 -2.45
C GLU A 78 14.16 9.66 -1.74
N HIS A 79 12.85 9.89 -1.80
CA HIS A 79 11.88 8.99 -1.18
C HIS A 79 11.62 7.72 -2.01
N TRP A 80 12.03 7.70 -3.28
CA TRP A 80 11.84 6.54 -4.16
C TRP A 80 12.54 5.29 -3.63
N TRP A 81 13.73 5.45 -3.03
CA TRP A 81 14.48 4.34 -2.43
C TRP A 81 13.75 3.72 -1.24
N LEU A 82 13.14 4.55 -0.38
CA LEU A 82 12.35 4.10 0.77
C LEU A 82 11.13 3.29 0.33
N VAL A 83 10.44 3.76 -0.73
CA VAL A 83 9.28 3.07 -1.30
C VAL A 83 9.68 1.72 -1.89
N ILE A 84 10.77 1.67 -2.66
CA ILE A 84 11.26 0.42 -3.26
C ILE A 84 11.65 -0.57 -2.17
N LEU A 85 12.43 -0.15 -1.17
CA LEU A 85 12.83 -1.04 -0.09
C LEU A 85 11.60 -1.57 0.68
N GLY A 86 10.64 -0.70 1.00
CA GLY A 86 9.40 -1.11 1.65
C GLY A 86 8.60 -2.11 0.82
N LEU A 87 8.47 -1.88 -0.48
CA LEU A 87 7.81 -2.81 -1.40
C LEU A 87 8.54 -4.15 -1.48
N VAL A 88 9.86 -4.16 -1.62
CA VAL A 88 10.66 -5.39 -1.70
C VAL A 88 10.52 -6.19 -0.42
N ILE A 89 10.68 -5.56 0.75
CA ILE A 89 10.56 -6.25 2.04
C ILE A 89 9.14 -6.76 2.27
N GLY A 90 8.12 -5.96 1.96
CA GLY A 90 6.72 -6.35 2.10
C GLY A 90 6.32 -7.50 1.18
N THR A 91 6.72 -7.45 -0.09
CA THR A 91 6.46 -8.52 -1.06
C THR A 91 7.19 -9.81 -0.71
N LEU A 92 8.46 -9.74 -0.29
CA LEU A 92 9.21 -10.90 0.18
C LEU A 92 8.55 -11.53 1.42
N SER A 93 8.17 -10.72 2.40
CA SER A 93 7.48 -11.21 3.60
C SER A 93 6.14 -11.88 3.25
N GLY A 94 5.35 -11.29 2.36
CA GLY A 94 4.11 -11.88 1.86
C GLY A 94 4.32 -13.21 1.14
N LEU A 95 5.33 -13.28 0.25
CA LEU A 95 5.68 -14.51 -0.46
C LEU A 95 6.09 -15.62 0.51
N VAL A 96 6.94 -15.32 1.49
CA VAL A 96 7.38 -16.28 2.52
C VAL A 96 6.20 -16.80 3.34
N SER A 97 5.24 -15.94 3.68
CA SER A 97 4.05 -16.31 4.42
C SER A 97 3.13 -17.27 3.64
N VAL A 98 3.07 -17.12 2.31
CA VAL A 98 2.21 -17.97 1.46
C VAL A 98 2.85 -19.32 1.13
N LEU A 99 4.19 -19.45 1.15
CA LEU A 99 4.93 -20.70 0.87
C LEU A 99 4.33 -22.00 1.47
N PRO A 100 4.02 -22.09 2.78
CA PRO A 100 3.45 -23.31 3.36
C PRO A 100 2.05 -23.64 2.83
N ALA A 101 1.26 -22.63 2.46
CA ALA A 101 -0.07 -22.81 1.86
C ALA A 101 0.04 -23.35 0.43
N ILE A 102 1.08 -22.97 -0.30
CA ILE A 102 1.39 -23.50 -1.64
C ILE A 102 1.67 -25.00 -1.62
N GLY A 103 2.48 -25.45 -0.67
CA GLY A 103 2.89 -26.86 -0.59
C GLY A 103 1.76 -27.82 -0.22
N SER A 104 0.68 -27.30 0.37
CA SER A 104 -0.46 -28.10 0.86
C SER A 104 -1.67 -28.08 -0.08
N ALA A 105 -1.76 -27.10 -0.99
CA ALA A 105 -2.93 -26.88 -1.84
C ALA A 105 -2.69 -27.36 -3.29
N HIS A 106 -3.60 -28.19 -3.82
CA HIS A 106 -3.63 -28.60 -5.25
C HIS A 106 -4.31 -27.56 -6.17
N HIS A 107 -4.60 -26.35 -5.68
CA HIS A 107 -5.25 -25.31 -6.45
C HIS A 107 -4.26 -24.53 -7.33
N PRO A 108 -4.64 -24.17 -8.58
CA PRO A 108 -3.80 -23.37 -9.45
C PRO A 108 -3.54 -21.98 -8.83
N PHE A 109 -2.27 -21.55 -8.85
CA PHE A 109 -1.87 -20.25 -8.32
C PHE A 109 -2.59 -19.10 -9.05
N PRO A 110 -3.33 -18.22 -8.34
CA PRO A 110 -4.04 -17.11 -8.95
C PRO A 110 -3.09 -15.95 -9.28
N TYR A 111 -2.21 -16.14 -10.27
CA TYR A 111 -1.21 -15.15 -10.70
C TYR A 111 -1.82 -13.80 -11.09
N VAL A 112 -3.02 -13.81 -11.68
CA VAL A 112 -3.72 -12.58 -12.10
C VAL A 112 -4.08 -11.72 -10.89
N SER A 113 -4.71 -12.30 -9.87
CA SER A 113 -5.10 -11.57 -8.66
C SER A 113 -3.89 -11.04 -7.88
N LEU A 114 -2.82 -11.84 -7.80
CA LEU A 114 -1.56 -11.42 -7.18
C LEU A 114 -0.92 -10.25 -7.92
N SER A 115 -0.85 -10.31 -9.25
CA SER A 115 -0.30 -9.20 -10.05
C SER A 115 -1.14 -7.92 -9.91
N LEU A 116 -2.47 -8.04 -9.87
CA LEU A 116 -3.38 -6.91 -9.73
C LEU A 116 -3.26 -6.24 -8.36
N THR A 117 -3.18 -7.03 -7.28
CA THR A 117 -3.03 -6.52 -5.91
C THR A 117 -1.67 -5.85 -5.70
N LEU A 118 -0.59 -6.43 -6.23
CA LEU A 118 0.74 -5.80 -6.22
C LEU A 118 0.74 -4.49 -6.99
N LEU A 119 0.14 -4.46 -8.18
CA LEU A 119 0.05 -3.23 -8.98
C LEU A 119 -0.77 -2.16 -8.25
N GLY A 120 -1.88 -2.56 -7.62
CA GLY A 120 -2.66 -1.70 -6.74
C GLY A 120 -1.84 -1.13 -5.57
N MET A 121 -0.99 -1.95 -4.94
CA MET A 121 -0.09 -1.55 -3.85
C MET A 121 0.94 -0.51 -4.29
N VAL A 122 1.58 -0.75 -5.44
CA VAL A 122 2.53 0.19 -6.03
C VAL A 122 1.83 1.50 -6.39
N ALA A 123 0.66 1.43 -7.03
CA ALA A 123 -0.12 2.59 -7.39
C ALA A 123 -0.52 3.42 -6.16
N SER A 124 -0.99 2.78 -5.08
CA SER A 124 -1.37 3.50 -3.86
C SER A 124 -0.17 4.20 -3.21
N CYS A 125 0.99 3.54 -3.15
CA CYS A 125 2.22 4.14 -2.62
C CYS A 125 2.66 5.34 -3.46
N LEU A 126 2.64 5.22 -4.79
CA LEU A 126 2.99 6.33 -5.69
C LEU A 126 2.04 7.51 -5.54
N ILE A 127 0.73 7.25 -5.44
CA ILE A 127 -0.28 8.30 -5.25
C ILE A 127 -0.05 9.01 -3.91
N TRP A 128 0.13 8.27 -2.81
CA TRP A 128 0.31 8.85 -1.48
C TRP A 128 1.62 9.62 -1.33
N THR A 129 2.72 9.10 -1.87
CA THR A 129 4.03 9.79 -1.87
C THR A 129 3.99 11.08 -2.68
N TYR A 130 3.37 11.04 -3.85
CA TYR A 130 3.20 12.21 -4.71
C TYR A 130 2.33 13.27 -4.05
N LEU A 131 1.19 12.87 -3.45
CA LEU A 131 0.33 13.77 -2.69
C LEU A 131 1.07 14.38 -1.50
N ALA A 132 1.75 13.57 -0.69
CA ALA A 132 2.52 14.04 0.46
C ALA A 132 3.60 15.05 0.06
N ALA A 133 4.36 14.77 -1.01
CA ALA A 133 5.38 15.67 -1.54
C ALA A 133 4.78 17.01 -1.97
N ILE A 134 3.65 17.01 -2.69
CA ILE A 134 2.97 18.25 -3.09
C ILE A 134 2.47 19.02 -1.87
N PHE A 135 1.81 18.37 -0.91
CA PHE A 135 1.30 19.01 0.28
C PHE A 135 2.43 19.65 1.12
N ALA A 136 3.56 18.95 1.25
CA ALA A 136 4.72 19.44 1.98
C ALA A 136 5.29 20.73 1.38
N LEU A 137 5.37 20.79 0.05
CA LEU A 137 5.94 21.88 -0.74
C LEU A 137 4.96 23.06 -0.97
N ARG A 138 3.65 22.81 -0.99
CA ARG A 138 2.60 23.85 -1.06
C ARG A 138 2.39 24.60 0.25
N GLY A 139 2.88 24.09 1.39
CA GLY A 139 2.88 24.83 2.64
C GLY A 139 3.65 26.15 2.50
N PRO A 140 3.27 27.23 3.20
CA PRO A 140 3.90 28.54 3.08
C PRO A 140 5.34 28.50 3.61
N LEU A 141 6.30 28.12 2.75
CA LEU A 141 7.73 28.11 3.00
C LEU A 141 8.25 29.48 3.46
N LEU A 142 7.58 30.56 3.05
CA LEU A 142 7.91 31.95 3.40
C LEU A 142 7.63 32.31 4.86
N ASN A 143 6.73 31.60 5.56
CA ASN A 143 6.48 31.87 6.98
C ASN A 143 7.58 31.32 7.90
N ALA A 144 8.37 30.33 7.44
CA ALA A 144 9.46 29.77 8.22
C ALA A 144 10.62 30.75 8.40
N LEU A 145 10.88 31.60 7.40
CA LEU A 145 11.89 32.66 7.44
C LEU A 145 11.46 33.90 8.24
N ARG A 146 10.18 34.00 8.63
CA ARG A 146 9.67 35.14 9.41
C ARG A 146 9.62 34.86 10.92
N ASN A 147 9.96 33.65 11.32
CA ASN A 147 9.92 33.19 12.71
C ASN A 147 11.32 32.84 13.27
N GLU A 148 12.39 33.11 12.52
CA GLU A 148 13.76 33.28 13.04
C GLU A 148 14.11 34.77 13.02
#